data_AF-A0A1P8KBN2-F1
#
_entry.id   AF-A0A1P8KBN2-F1
#
_cell.length_a   1.000
_cell.length_b   1.000
_cell.length_c   1.000
_cell.angle_alpha   90.00
_cell.angle_beta   90.00
_cell.angle_gamma   90.00
#
_symmetry.space_group_name_H-M   'P 1'
#
loop_
_entity.id
_entity.type
_entity.pdbx_description
1 polymer ?
#
loop_
_entity_poly.entity_id
_entity_poly.type
_entity_poly.pdbx_seq_one_letter_code
_entity_poly.pdbx_strand_id
1 'polypeptide(L)'
;MQVSLSSSTGSAVSSTAASDIAKLQKQLMSLVDELKSVATSDMDAKAKKEKVKLLQAQIQMVQAQISAIQRARQQAQQEVQSRKAEAASAQRRATERQTASPGSQLDTFA
;
A
#
# COMPACT_ATOMS: atom_id res chain seq x y z
N MET A 1 -12.29 -14.11 -32.06
CA MET A 1 -12.64 -13.21 -30.94
C MET A 1 -11.41 -13.02 -30.08
N GLN A 2 -10.73 -11.88 -30.21
CA GLN A 2 -9.65 -11.49 -29.30
C GLN A 2 -9.96 -10.04 -28.94
N VAL A 3 -10.64 -9.86 -27.81
CA VAL A 3 -10.93 -8.54 -27.26
C VAL A 3 -9.82 -8.22 -26.27
N SER A 4 -8.97 -7.28 -26.67
CA SER A 4 -7.96 -6.67 -25.82
C SER A 4 -8.67 -6.00 -24.63
N LEU A 5 -8.58 -6.58 -23.45
CA LEU A 5 -8.87 -5.86 -22.21
C LEU A 5 -7.73 -4.88 -21.99
N SER A 6 -7.94 -3.63 -22.43
CA SER A 6 -7.13 -2.48 -22.04
C SER A 6 -7.07 -2.42 -20.51
N SER A 7 -5.94 -2.86 -19.96
CA SER A 7 -5.61 -2.74 -18.54
C SER A 7 -5.31 -1.27 -18.23
N SER A 8 -6.35 -0.50 -17.95
CA SER A 8 -6.20 0.92 -17.59
C SER A 8 -7.02 1.27 -16.35
N THR A 9 -6.89 0.49 -15.29
CA THR A 9 -7.38 0.82 -13.94
C THR A 9 -6.38 0.40 -12.85
N GLY A 10 -5.08 0.52 -13.13
CA GLY A 10 -4.03 0.09 -12.19
C GLY A 10 -3.62 1.11 -11.10
N SER A 11 -4.08 2.36 -11.16
CA SER A 11 -3.40 3.44 -10.41
C SER A 11 -4.21 4.09 -9.28
N ALA A 12 -5.47 3.71 -9.05
CA ALA A 12 -6.30 4.37 -8.03
C ALA A 12 -6.32 3.66 -6.65
N VAL A 13 -5.89 2.39 -6.57
CA VAL A 13 -6.04 1.58 -5.34
C VAL A 13 -4.85 1.67 -4.37
N SER A 14 -3.78 2.39 -4.70
CA SER A 14 -2.58 2.47 -3.83
C SER A 14 -2.59 3.70 -2.90
N SER A 15 -3.27 4.77 -3.29
CA SER A 15 -3.24 6.06 -2.59
C SER A 15 -4.10 6.09 -1.32
N THR A 16 -5.20 5.33 -1.29
CA THR A 16 -6.17 5.34 -0.19
C THR A 16 -5.58 4.67 1.06
N ALA A 17 -4.96 3.50 0.92
CA ALA A 17 -4.43 2.72 2.03
C ALA A 17 -3.29 3.41 2.81
N ALA A 18 -2.51 4.27 2.14
CA ALA A 18 -1.47 5.07 2.81
C ALA A 18 -2.06 6.12 3.75
N SER A 19 -3.15 6.75 3.31
CA SER A 19 -3.87 7.77 4.07
C SER A 19 -4.58 7.17 5.28
N ASP A 20 -5.09 5.94 5.15
CA ASP A 20 -5.79 5.24 6.22
C ASP A 20 -4.85 4.85 7.37
N ILE A 21 -3.61 4.42 7.10
CA ILE A 21 -2.61 4.17 8.14
C ILE A 21 -2.31 5.44 8.93
N ALA A 22 -2.09 6.57 8.26
CA ALA A 22 -1.76 7.82 8.93
C ALA A 22 -2.90 8.29 9.84
N LYS A 23 -4.17 8.10 9.42
CA LYS A 23 -5.35 8.35 10.25
C LYS A 23 -5.39 7.43 11.46
N LEU A 24 -5.21 6.12 11.26
CA LEU A 24 -5.22 5.13 12.35
C LEU A 24 -4.09 5.38 13.36
N GLN A 25 -2.89 5.76 12.90
CA GLN A 25 -1.77 6.14 13.78
C GLN A 25 -2.10 7.39 14.61
N LYS A 26 -2.71 8.42 14.00
CA LYS A 26 -3.21 9.60 14.73
C LYS A 26 -4.27 9.22 15.76
N GLN A 27 -5.21 8.37 15.40
CA GLN A 27 -6.24 7.88 16.32
C GLN A 27 -5.61 7.11 17.49
N LEU A 28 -4.59 6.27 17.22
CA LEU A 28 -3.86 5.57 18.27
C LEU A 28 -3.20 6.55 19.25
N MET A 29 -2.49 7.56 18.76
CA MET A 29 -1.87 8.57 19.63
C MET A 29 -2.93 9.32 20.43
N SER A 30 -4.02 9.73 19.79
CA SER A 30 -5.14 10.40 20.47
C SER A 30 -5.76 9.53 21.57
N LEU A 31 -5.98 8.23 21.32
CA LEU A 31 -6.51 7.30 22.32
C LEU A 31 -5.55 7.09 23.49
N VAL A 32 -4.24 7.07 23.23
CA VAL A 32 -3.20 6.97 24.27
C VAL A 32 -3.13 8.24 25.11
N ASP A 33 -3.16 9.42 24.47
CA ASP A 33 -3.20 10.70 25.19
C ASP A 33 -4.48 10.84 26.01
N GLU A 34 -5.62 10.42 25.48
CA GLU A 34 -6.88 10.41 26.19
C GLU A 34 -6.86 9.43 27.37
N LEU A 35 -6.20 8.27 27.23
CA LEU A 35 -5.97 7.33 28.32
C LEU A 35 -5.12 7.95 29.42
N LYS A 36 -4.05 8.68 29.06
CA LYS A 36 -3.18 9.38 30.00
C LYS A 36 -3.92 10.51 30.72
N SER A 37 -4.70 11.29 29.97
CA SER A 37 -5.54 12.37 30.48
C SER A 37 -6.61 11.85 31.46
N VAL A 38 -7.28 10.74 31.11
CA VAL A 38 -8.22 10.06 31.99
C VAL A 38 -7.51 9.51 33.23
N ALA A 39 -6.29 8.98 33.10
CA ALA A 39 -5.52 8.51 34.25
C ALA A 39 -5.20 9.66 35.23
N THR A 40 -4.87 10.85 34.73
CA THR A 40 -4.52 12.04 35.52
C THR A 40 -5.71 12.89 35.95
N SER A 41 -6.92 12.67 35.41
CA SER A 41 -8.10 13.49 35.73
C SER A 41 -8.70 13.14 37.08
N ASP A 42 -9.33 14.10 37.77
CA ASP A 42 -10.02 13.88 39.06
C ASP A 42 -11.37 13.14 38.92
N MET A 43 -11.56 12.39 37.84
CA MET A 43 -12.74 11.56 37.62
C MET A 43 -12.84 10.42 38.63
N ASP A 44 -14.07 10.00 38.89
CA ASP A 44 -14.41 8.90 39.77
C ASP A 44 -13.63 7.61 39.39
N ALA A 45 -13.08 6.92 40.38
CA ALA A 45 -12.17 5.78 40.14
C ALA A 45 -12.81 4.65 39.33
N LYS A 46 -14.13 4.47 39.49
CA LYS A 46 -14.90 3.47 38.73
C LYS A 46 -15.05 3.88 37.26
N ALA A 47 -15.45 5.13 37.02
CA ALA A 47 -15.58 5.68 35.67
C ALA A 47 -14.23 5.71 34.94
N LYS A 48 -13.15 6.04 35.67
CA LYS A 48 -11.78 6.03 35.17
C LYS A 48 -11.35 4.63 34.71
N LYS A 49 -11.55 3.60 35.55
CA LYS A 49 -11.24 2.20 35.18
C LYS A 49 -11.99 1.76 33.93
N GLU A 50 -13.27 2.09 33.82
CA GLU A 50 -14.10 1.69 32.69
C GLU A 50 -13.66 2.37 31.38
N LYS A 51 -13.42 3.69 31.42
CA LYS A 51 -12.85 4.46 30.30
C LYS A 51 -11.48 3.93 29.89
N VAL A 52 -10.56 3.70 30.84
CA VAL A 52 -9.22 3.16 30.55
C VAL A 52 -9.31 1.78 29.90
N LYS A 53 -10.19 0.90 30.40
CA LYS A 53 -10.38 -0.43 29.82
C LYS A 53 -10.90 -0.36 28.38
N LEU A 54 -11.86 0.53 28.12
CA LEU A 54 -12.41 0.74 26.78
C LEU A 54 -11.36 1.31 25.82
N LEU A 55 -10.62 2.34 26.25
CA LEU A 55 -9.53 2.93 25.47
C LEU A 55 -8.43 1.90 25.18
N GLN A 56 -8.04 1.09 26.17
CA GLN A 56 -7.04 0.05 26.00
C GLN A 56 -7.48 -1.04 25.01
N ALA A 57 -8.76 -1.41 25.01
CA ALA A 57 -9.31 -2.33 24.03
C ALA A 57 -9.30 -1.72 22.60
N GLN A 58 -9.66 -0.44 22.47
CA GLN A 58 -9.58 0.25 21.17
C GLN A 58 -8.15 0.39 20.67
N ILE A 59 -7.19 0.72 21.55
CA ILE A 59 -5.77 0.80 21.20
C ILE A 59 -5.27 -0.54 20.64
N GLN A 60 -5.61 -1.65 21.30
CA GLN A 60 -5.22 -2.99 20.82
C GLN A 60 -5.81 -3.30 19.43
N MET A 61 -7.08 -2.98 19.20
CA MET A 61 -7.69 -3.16 17.88
C MET A 61 -7.04 -2.30 16.79
N VAL A 62 -6.78 -1.02 17.08
CA VAL A 62 -6.14 -0.11 16.13
C VAL A 62 -4.71 -0.56 15.83
N GLN A 63 -3.96 -1.02 16.84
CA GLN A 63 -2.59 -1.51 16.64
C GLN A 63 -2.55 -2.80 15.80
N ALA A 64 -3.51 -3.70 16.00
CA ALA A 64 -3.68 -4.88 15.17
C ALA A 64 -4.02 -4.51 13.71
N GLN A 65 -4.93 -3.56 13.50
CA GLN A 65 -5.27 -3.05 12.17
C GLN A 65 -4.07 -2.41 11.49
N ILE A 66 -3.33 -1.52 12.17
CA ILE A 66 -2.13 -0.88 11.61
C ILE A 66 -1.12 -1.95 11.17
N SER A 67 -0.87 -2.96 12.02
CA SER A 67 0.08 -4.03 11.72
C SER A 67 -0.36 -4.90 10.54
N ALA A 68 -1.67 -5.14 10.40
CA ALA A 68 -2.23 -5.87 9.25
C ALA A 68 -2.07 -5.06 7.95
N ILE A 69 -2.43 -3.77 7.97
CA ILE A 69 -2.33 -2.90 6.78
C ILE A 69 -0.86 -2.67 6.40
N GLN A 70 0.03 -2.52 7.38
CA GLN A 70 1.46 -2.34 7.10
C GLN A 70 2.07 -3.56 6.41
N ARG A 71 1.70 -4.79 6.83
CA ARG A 71 2.09 -6.02 6.14
C ARG A 71 1.52 -6.08 4.72
N ALA A 72 0.23 -5.80 4.55
CA ALA A 72 -0.40 -5.78 3.23
C ALA A 72 0.27 -4.78 2.27
N ARG A 73 0.68 -3.60 2.77
CA ARG A 73 1.40 -2.60 1.96
C ARG A 73 2.81 -3.06 1.57
N GLN A 74 3.53 -3.77 2.42
CA GLN A 74 4.85 -4.30 2.05
C GLN A 74 4.72 -5.33 0.93
N GLN A 75 3.75 -6.24 1.03
CA GLN A 75 3.47 -7.24 -0.01
C GLN A 75 3.07 -6.56 -1.33
N ALA A 76 2.13 -5.61 -1.29
CA ALA A 76 1.70 -4.89 -2.48
C ALA A 76 2.84 -4.09 -3.15
N GLN A 77 3.74 -3.48 -2.37
CA GLN A 77 4.91 -2.79 -2.92
C GLN A 77 5.87 -3.74 -3.63
N GLN A 78 6.06 -4.94 -3.08
CA GLN A 78 6.90 -5.97 -3.70
C GLN A 78 6.29 -6.44 -5.03
N GLU A 79 4.99 -6.71 -5.07
CA GLU A 79 4.28 -7.12 -6.30
C GLU A 79 4.33 -6.04 -7.39
N VAL A 80 4.15 -4.77 -7.00
CA VAL A 80 4.23 -3.65 -7.96
C VAL A 80 5.63 -3.52 -8.54
N GLN A 81 6.69 -3.65 -7.73
CA GLN A 81 8.07 -3.61 -8.24
C GLN A 81 8.37 -4.77 -9.20
N SER A 82 7.96 -5.99 -8.85
CA SER A 82 8.14 -7.16 -9.71
C SER A 82 7.44 -7.01 -11.06
N ARG A 83 6.18 -6.54 -11.06
CA ARG A 83 5.44 -6.26 -12.30
C ARG A 83 6.06 -5.13 -13.13
N LYS A 84 6.62 -4.10 -12.49
CA LYS A 84 7.27 -3.00 -13.19
C LYS A 84 8.59 -3.43 -13.86
N ALA A 85 9.34 -4.33 -13.21
CA ALA A 85 10.56 -4.90 -13.77
C ALA A 85 10.28 -5.80 -14.98
N GLU A 86 9.22 -6.62 -14.92
CA GLU A 86 8.80 -7.50 -16.02
C GLU A 86 8.25 -6.73 -17.23
N ALA A 87 7.51 -5.63 -16.98
CA ALA A 87 7.06 -4.75 -18.05
C ALA A 87 8.24 -4.02 -18.74
N ALA A 88 9.27 -3.63 -17.98
CA ALA A 88 10.45 -2.97 -18.53
C ALA A 88 11.34 -3.92 -19.37
N SER A 89 11.44 -5.20 -19.00
CA SER A 89 12.18 -6.20 -19.76
C SER A 89 11.43 -6.65 -21.02
N ALA A 90 10.09 -6.76 -20.97
CA ALA A 90 9.27 -7.06 -22.14
C ALA A 90 9.35 -5.96 -23.22
N GLN A 91 9.39 -4.68 -22.82
CA GLN A 91 9.48 -3.56 -23.76
C GLN A 91 10.84 -3.50 -24.47
N ARG A 92 11.95 -3.79 -23.77
CA ARG A 92 13.29 -3.86 -24.40
C ARG A 92 13.39 -4.99 -25.42
N ARG A 93 12.77 -6.13 -25.11
CA ARG A 93 12.76 -7.32 -25.99
C ARG A 93 11.86 -7.14 -27.23
N ALA A 94 10.89 -6.23 -27.17
CA ALA A 94 10.06 -5.85 -28.32
C ALA A 94 10.80 -4.88 -29.26
N THR A 95 11.54 -3.91 -28.72
CA THR A 95 12.33 -2.96 -29.53
C THR A 95 13.48 -3.64 -30.27
N GLU A 96 14.17 -4.61 -29.66
CA GLU A 96 15.30 -5.32 -30.28
C GLU A 96 14.88 -6.28 -31.41
N ARG A 97 13.65 -6.81 -31.37
CA ARG A 97 13.07 -7.64 -32.44
C ARG A 97 12.54 -6.83 -33.62
N GLN A 98 12.38 -5.51 -33.47
CA GLN A 98 12.01 -4.62 -34.57
C GLN A 98 13.23 -4.04 -35.31
N THR A 99 14.41 -4.03 -34.68
CA THR A 99 15.68 -3.67 -35.35
C THR A 99 16.36 -4.87 -35.99
N ALA A 100 16.06 -6.09 -35.54
CA ALA A 100 16.50 -7.33 -36.17
C ALA A 100 15.44 -7.84 -37.18
N SER A 101 15.21 -7.07 -38.24
CA SER A 101 14.63 -7.61 -39.47
C SER A 101 15.75 -8.34 -40.24
N PRO A 102 15.73 -9.68 -40.38
CA PRO A 102 16.74 -10.42 -41.13
C PRO A 102 16.47 -10.38 -42.65
N GLY A 103 15.93 -9.27 -43.17
CA GLY A 103 15.31 -9.19 -44.49
C GLY A 103 15.83 -8.07 -45.41
N SER A 104 16.92 -7.39 -45.06
CA SER A 104 17.43 -6.27 -45.87
C SER A 104 18.94 -6.34 -46.11
N GLN A 105 19.42 -7.49 -46.57
CA GLN A 105 20.67 -7.58 -47.34
C GLN A 105 20.30 -7.90 -48.80
N LEU A 106 19.72 -6.91 -49.47
CA LEU A 106 19.73 -6.79 -50.92
C LEU A 106 20.46 -5.49 -51.22
N ASP A 107 21.44 -5.59 -52.11
CA ASP A 107 22.01 -4.52 -52.92
C ASP A 107 22.53 -3.27 -52.20
N THR A 108 23.83 -3.27 -51.91
CA THR A 108 24.70 -2.10 -52.06
C THR A 108 26.14 -2.55 -51.84
N PHE A 109 26.89 -2.73 -52.94
CA PHE A 109 28.13 -2.02 -53.25
C PHE A 109 28.75 -2.61 -54.54
N ALA A 110 29.28 -1.69 -55.34
CA ALA A 110 29.83 -1.80 -56.68
C ALA A 110 30.91 -2.88 -56.90
#